data_AF-A0A358DEB4-F1
#
_entry.id   AF-A0A358DEB4-F1
#
_cell.length_a   1.000
_cell.length_b   1.000
_cell.length_c   1.000
_cell.angle_alpha   90.00
_cell.angle_beta   90.00
_cell.angle_gamma   90.00
#
_symmetry.space_group_name_H-M   'P 1'
#
loop_
_entity.id
_entity.type
_entity.pdbx_description
1 polymer ?
#
loop_
_entity_poly.entity_id
_entity_poly.type
_entity_poly.pdbx_seq_one_letter_code
_entity_poly.pdbx_strand_id
1 'polypeptide(L)'
;MNYLLTIGLLVCSNIFMIFAWYGHLRLAENSWLSKLPLFGVIVFSWLIAFFEYCFQVPANRIGFEGNGGAFSLVQLKVIQEVITLVVFVVFSSVAF
;
A
#
# COMPACT_ATOMS: atom_id res chain seq x y z
N MET A 1 10.82 -1.47 21.49
CA MET A 1 9.82 -0.88 20.59
C MET A 1 10.37 -0.90 19.18
N ASN A 2 9.83 -1.71 18.27
CA ASN A 2 10.45 -1.88 16.95
C ASN A 2 9.87 -0.86 15.95
N TYR A 3 10.25 0.41 16.07
CA TYR A 3 9.88 1.48 15.12
C TYR A 3 10.20 1.11 13.66
N LEU A 4 11.32 0.41 13.45
CA LEU A 4 11.71 -0.14 12.15
C LEU A 4 10.68 -1.13 11.59
N LEU A 5 10.07 -1.94 12.46
CA LEU A 5 9.05 -2.91 12.06
C LEU A 5 7.77 -2.19 11.65
N THR A 6 7.33 -1.17 12.39
CA THR A 6 6.18 -0.33 11.99
C THR A 6 6.41 0.30 10.63
N ILE A 7 7.55 0.97 10.43
CA ILE A 7 7.87 1.63 9.15
C ILE A 7 7.97 0.61 8.02
N GLY A 8 8.66 -0.52 8.25
CA GLY A 8 8.78 -1.60 7.27
C GLY A 8 7.42 -2.16 6.83
N LEU A 9 6.50 -2.39 7.77
CA LEU A 9 5.15 -2.83 7.45
C LEU A 9 4.35 -1.76 6.67
N LEU A 10 4.48 -0.48 7.01
CA LEU A 10 3.85 0.62 6.28
C LEU A 10 4.39 0.73 4.85
N VAL A 11 5.70 0.51 4.64
CA VAL A 11 6.31 0.45 3.30
C VAL A 11 5.73 -0.71 2.50
N CYS A 12 5.72 -1.93 3.06
CA CYS A 12 5.13 -3.09 2.40
C CYS A 12 3.66 -2.87 2.03
N SER A 13 2.88 -2.33 2.96
CA SER A 13 1.47 -1.96 2.74
C SER A 13 1.31 -1.02 1.53
N ASN A 14 2.06 0.08 1.49
CA ASN A 14 1.96 1.06 0.41
C ASN A 14 2.35 0.51 -0.97
N ILE A 15 3.28 -0.46 -1.02
CA ILE A 15 3.59 -1.16 -2.27
C ILE A 15 2.34 -1.88 -2.80
N PHE A 16 1.65 -2.65 -1.94
CA PHE A 16 0.40 -3.32 -2.32
C PHE A 16 -0.70 -2.32 -2.71
N MET A 17 -0.83 -1.21 -1.97
CA MET A 17 -1.79 -0.14 -2.30
C MET A 17 -1.58 0.39 -3.72
N ILE A 18 -0.34 0.72 -4.09
CA ILE A 18 -0.02 1.24 -5.43
C ILE A 18 -0.27 0.21 -6.52
N PHE A 19 0.03 -1.07 -6.27
CA PHE A 19 -0.33 -2.14 -7.21
C PHE A 19 -1.85 -2.30 -7.35
N ALA A 20 -2.61 -2.22 -6.26
CA ALA A 20 -4.06 -2.30 -6.30
C ALA A 20 -4.67 -1.15 -7.10
N TRP A 21 -4.16 0.07 -6.94
CA TRP A 21 -4.71 1.27 -7.59
C TRP A 21 -4.23 1.45 -9.02
N TYR A 22 -2.94 1.25 -9.29
CA TYR A 22 -2.32 1.61 -10.57
C TYR A 22 -1.71 0.44 -11.33
N GLY A 23 -1.45 -0.69 -10.68
CA GLY A 23 -0.85 -1.87 -11.33
C GLY A 23 -1.67 -2.37 -12.51
N HIS A 24 -3.00 -2.32 -12.42
CA HIS A 24 -3.88 -2.71 -13.52
C HIS A 24 -3.76 -1.81 -14.76
N LEU A 25 -3.40 -0.52 -14.60
CA LEU A 25 -3.20 0.40 -15.73
C LEU A 25 -1.96 0.01 -16.53
N ARG A 26 -0.87 -0.37 -15.86
CA ARG A 26 0.33 -0.90 -16.52
C ARG A 26 0.05 -2.24 -17.17
N LEU A 27 -0.66 -3.14 -16.47
CA LEU A 27 -1.00 -4.44 -17.05
C LEU A 27 -2.01 -4.34 -18.19
N ALA A 28 -2.78 -3.26 -18.31
CA ALA A 28 -3.70 -3.05 -19.43
C ALA A 28 -2.98 -2.92 -20.78
N GLU A 29 -1.67 -2.67 -20.80
CA GLU A 29 -0.84 -2.79 -22.01
C GLU A 29 -0.70 -4.25 -22.48
N ASN A 30 -0.86 -5.23 -21.58
CA ASN A 30 -0.82 -6.65 -21.91
C ASN A 30 -2.19 -7.12 -22.43
N SER A 31 -2.19 -7.70 -23.64
CA SER A 31 -3.38 -8.09 -24.42
C SER A 31 -4.38 -9.00 -23.69
N TRP A 32 -3.98 -9.73 -22.65
CA TRP A 32 -4.88 -10.56 -21.85
C TRP A 32 -5.62 -9.76 -20.77
N LEU A 33 -4.97 -8.77 -20.15
CA LEU A 33 -5.56 -7.99 -19.07
C LEU A 33 -6.49 -6.90 -19.61
N SER A 34 -6.22 -6.34 -20.79
CA SER A 34 -7.12 -5.40 -21.47
C SER A 34 -8.49 -6.01 -21.81
N LYS A 35 -8.60 -7.35 -21.82
CA LYS A 35 -9.86 -8.07 -22.07
C LYS A 35 -10.68 -8.31 -20.80
N LEU A 36 -10.13 -8.03 -19.62
CA LEU A 36 -10.91 -8.16 -18.39
C LEU A 36 -11.99 -7.06 -18.35
N PRO A 37 -13.25 -7.42 -18.04
CA PRO A 37 -14.27 -6.41 -17.77
C PRO A 37 -13.91 -5.63 -16.49
N LEU A 38 -14.42 -4.40 -16.37
CA LEU A 38 -14.18 -3.52 -15.23
C LEU A 38 -14.41 -4.23 -13.88
N PHE A 39 -15.46 -5.05 -13.79
CA PHE A 39 -15.75 -5.83 -12.59
C PHE A 39 -14.61 -6.79 -12.20
N GLY A 40 -13.98 -7.45 -13.18
CA GLY A 40 -12.84 -8.34 -12.95
C GLY A 40 -11.62 -7.58 -12.44
N VAL A 41 -11.37 -6.38 -12.98
CA VAL A 41 -10.28 -5.49 -12.50
C VAL A 41 -10.54 -5.04 -11.06
N ILE A 42 -11.76 -4.65 -10.73
CA ILE A 42 -12.14 -4.24 -9.36
C ILE A 42 -11.91 -5.37 -8.37
N VAL A 43 -12.37 -6.60 -8.68
CA VAL A 43 -12.19 -7.76 -7.79
C VAL A 43 -10.71 -8.08 -7.63
N PHE A 44 -9.92 -8.03 -8.70
CA PHE A 44 -8.48 -8.25 -8.65
C PHE A 44 -7.77 -7.21 -7.77
N SER A 45 -8.06 -5.92 -7.95
CA SER A 45 -7.55 -4.84 -7.10
C SER A 45 -7.95 -5.02 -5.64
N TRP A 46 -9.16 -5.52 -5.37
CA TRP A 46 -9.63 -5.77 -4.01
C TRP A 46 -8.86 -6.91 -3.32
N LEU A 47 -8.53 -7.98 -4.06
CA LEU A 47 -7.67 -9.06 -3.56
C LEU A 47 -6.26 -8.55 -3.20
N ILE A 48 -5.72 -7.60 -3.97
CA ILE A 48 -4.43 -6.97 -3.64
C ILE A 48 -4.56 -6.08 -2.40
N ALA A 49 -5.62 -5.26 -2.34
CA ALA A 49 -5.90 -4.40 -1.19
C ALA A 49 -6.08 -5.20 0.11
N PHE A 50 -6.58 -6.43 0.06
CA PHE A 50 -6.60 -7.31 1.21
C PHE A 50 -5.20 -7.52 1.83
N PHE A 51 -4.18 -7.76 1.00
CA PHE A 51 -2.81 -7.90 1.48
C PHE A 51 -2.25 -6.59 2.03
N GLU A 52 -2.55 -5.44 1.42
CA GLU A 52 -2.24 -4.13 1.99
C GLU A 52 -2.73 -4.05 3.44
N TYR A 53 -4.01 -4.35 3.69
CA TYR A 53 -4.59 -4.30 5.03
C TYR A 53 -3.93 -5.28 6.01
N CYS A 54 -3.48 -6.45 5.55
CA CYS A 54 -2.72 -7.40 6.39
C CYS A 54 -1.42 -6.80 6.95
N PHE A 55 -0.83 -5.79 6.30
CA PHE A 55 0.36 -5.09 6.80
C PHE A 55 0.01 -3.77 7.49
N GLN A 56 -0.92 -3.00 6.92
CA GLN A 56 -1.35 -1.69 7.42
C GLN A 56 -1.91 -1.76 8.85
N VAL A 57 -2.80 -2.72 9.11
CA VAL A 57 -3.49 -2.82 10.40
C VAL A 57 -2.52 -3.20 11.53
N PRO A 58 -1.66 -4.23 11.40
CA PRO A 58 -0.63 -4.50 12.39
C PRO A 58 0.37 -3.35 12.56
N ALA A 59 0.79 -2.69 11.48
CA ALA A 59 1.72 -1.58 11.55
C ALA A 59 1.20 -0.45 12.44
N ASN A 60 -0.04 -0.02 12.19
CA ASN A 60 -0.68 1.03 12.95
C ASN A 60 -0.93 0.60 14.40
N ARG A 61 -1.34 -0.66 14.62
CA ARG A 61 -1.60 -1.16 15.97
C ARG A 61 -0.32 -1.22 16.82
N ILE A 62 0.79 -1.67 16.25
CA ILE A 62 2.10 -1.76 16.93
C ILE A 62 2.72 -0.37 17.10
N GLY A 63 2.54 0.52 16.11
CA GLY A 63 3.13 1.85 16.12
C GLY A 63 2.41 2.85 17.02
N PHE A 64 1.11 2.66 17.28
CA PHE A 64 0.27 3.62 17.97
C PHE A 64 0.56 3.69 19.47
N GLU A 65 0.82 4.90 19.95
CA GLU A 65 1.15 5.22 21.35
C GLU A 65 0.15 4.65 22.35
N GLY A 66 -1.16 4.68 22.04
CA GLY A 66 -2.20 4.12 22.90
C GLY A 66 -2.15 2.60 23.08
N ASN A 67 -1.45 1.87 22.22
CA ASN A 67 -1.18 0.43 22.35
C ASN A 67 0.21 0.14 22.91
N GLY A 68 0.88 1.16 23.45
CA GLY A 68 2.25 1.10 23.89
C GLY A 68 3.25 1.19 22.74
N GLY A 69 2.90 1.83 21.62
CA GLY A 69 3.80 2.17 20.50
C GLY A 69 4.53 3.51 20.71
N ALA A 70 5.24 3.99 19.68
CA ALA A 70 6.07 5.21 19.76
C ALA A 70 5.46 6.43 19.05
N PHE A 71 4.39 6.24 18.27
CA PHE A 71 3.86 7.27 17.39
C PHE A 71 2.42 7.63 17.74
N SER A 72 2.09 8.92 17.70
CA SER A 72 0.70 9.37 17.75
C SER A 72 -0.04 8.98 16.46
N LEU A 73 -1.37 9.00 16.48
CA LEU A 73 -2.19 8.71 15.30
C LEU A 73 -1.82 9.64 14.13
N VAL A 74 -1.60 10.92 14.42
CA VAL A 74 -1.22 11.93 13.43
C VAL A 74 0.15 11.60 12.83
N GLN A 75 1.13 11.23 13.67
CA GLN A 75 2.46 10.85 13.19
C GLN A 75 2.40 9.62 12.28
N LEU A 76 1.64 8.58 12.66
CA LEU A 76 1.47 7.39 11.82
C LEU A 76 0.87 7.74 10.45
N LYS A 77 -0.14 8.62 10.42
CA LYS A 77 -0.75 9.04 9.16
C LYS A 77 0.22 9.85 8.30
N VAL A 78 0.95 10.80 8.89
CA VAL A 78 1.96 11.58 8.16
C VAL A 78 3.06 10.68 7.61
N ILE A 79 3.57 9.74 8.40
CA ILE A 79 4.56 8.74 7.95
C ILE A 79 3.99 7.95 6.76
N GLN A 80 2.74 7.52 6.85
CA GLN A 80 2.11 6.78 5.76
C GLN A 80 1.98 7.62 4.49
N GLU A 81 1.60 8.89 4.55
CA GLU A 81 1.52 9.77 3.38
C GLU A 81 2.89 10.01 2.74
N VAL A 82 3.94 10.22 3.56
CA VAL A 82 5.31 10.34 3.05
C VAL A 82 5.72 9.05 2.32
N ILE A 83 5.43 7.89 2.90
CA ILE A 83 5.71 6.59 2.27
C ILE A 83 4.90 6.44 0.98
N THR A 84 3.60 6.76 0.98
CA THR A 84 2.75 6.73 -0.22
C THR A 84 3.38 7.50 -1.37
N LEU A 85 3.76 8.76 -1.11
CA LEU A 85 4.33 9.63 -2.14
C LEU A 85 5.67 9.11 -2.64
N VAL A 86 6.54 8.65 -1.73
CA VAL A 86 7.85 8.09 -2.10
C VAL A 86 7.69 6.84 -2.95
N VAL A 87 6.87 5.88 -2.52
CA VAL A 87 6.64 4.64 -3.28
C VAL A 87 5.95 4.94 -4.61
N PHE A 88 5.04 5.93 -4.65
CA PHE A 88 4.37 6.34 -5.89
C PHE A 88 5.35 6.94 -6.89
N VAL A 89 6.27 7.80 -6.46
CA VAL A 89 7.32 8.37 -7.32
C VAL A 89 8.20 7.27 -7.90
N VAL A 90 8.62 6.29 -7.08
CA VAL A 90 9.43 5.15 -7.54
C VAL A 90 8.65 4.25 -8.50
N PHE A 91 7.39 3.96 -8.19
CA PHE A 91 6.54 3.17 -9.09
C PHE A 91 6.34 3.89 -10.42
N SER A 92 6.04 5.19 -10.39
CA SER A 92 5.81 5.97 -11.59
C SER A 92 7.03 6.03 -12.49
N SER A 93 8.25 6.08 -11.95
CA SER A 93 9.48 6.15 -12.76
C SER A 93 9.91 4.80 -13.35
N VAL A 94 9.45 3.68 -12.79
CA VAL A 94 9.77 2.34 -13.27
C VAL A 94 8.66 1.80 -14.19
N ALA A 95 7.40 2.14 -13.91
CA ALA A 95 6.23 1.62 -14.63
C ALA A 95 5.79 2.49 -15.83
N PHE A 96 6.17 3.77 -15.86
CA PHE A 96 5.84 4.74 -16.92
C PHE A 96 7.09 5.50 -17.36
#